data_AF-A0A2W4QWA8-F1
#
_entry.id   AF-A0A2W4QWA8-F1
#
_cell.length_a   1.000
_cell.length_b   1.000
_cell.length_c   1.000
_cell.angle_alpha   90.00
_cell.angle_beta   90.00
_cell.angle_gamma   90.00
#
_symmetry.space_group_name_H-M   'P 1'
#
loop_
_entity.id
_entity.type
_entity.pdbx_description
1 polymer ?
#
loop_
_entity_poly.entity_id
_entity_poly.type
_entity_poly.pdbx_seq_one_letter_code
_entity_poly.pdbx_strand_id
1 'polypeptide(L)' 'MIDAVGYSRVLEIRFESGRIYQYYDVPEEIFDGMLAAESKGRYFNTHIRGKFPYQEIQLIDRRRERKSEDDTTA' A
#
# COMPACT_ATOMS: atom_id res chain seq x y z
N MET A 1 9.27 -0.28 31.43
CA MET A 1 9.17 1.10 30.92
C MET A 1 8.91 0.99 29.42
N ILE A 2 7.90 1.69 28.88
CA ILE A 2 7.60 1.66 27.45
C ILE A 2 8.32 2.83 26.80
N ASP A 3 9.10 2.56 25.75
CA ASP A 3 9.93 3.55 25.04
C ASP A 3 9.14 4.24 23.91
N ALA A 4 8.25 3.53 23.21
CA ALA A 4 7.32 4.10 22.23
C ALA A 4 6.11 3.19 21.96
N VAL A 5 4.99 3.81 21.55
CA VAL A 5 3.77 3.15 21.04
C VAL A 5 3.28 3.92 19.83
N GLY A 6 2.80 3.23 18.80
CA GLY A 6 2.21 3.84 17.60
C GLY A 6 0.94 3.12 17.15
N TYR A 7 -0.03 3.89 16.67
CA TYR A 7 -1.25 3.41 16.02
C TYR A 7 -1.54 4.32 14.81
N SER A 8 -1.77 3.73 13.64
CA SER A 8 -2.08 4.50 12.43
C SER A 8 -3.11 3.79 11.58
N ARG A 9 -4.11 4.54 11.09
CA ARG A 9 -5.11 4.07 10.12
C ARG A 9 -4.66 4.44 8.71
N VAL A 10 -3.93 3.52 8.08
CA VAL A 10 -3.36 3.71 6.74
C VAL A 10 -3.97 2.72 5.77
N LEU A 11 -4.55 3.22 4.69
CA LEU A 11 -4.99 2.39 3.55
C LEU A 11 -3.91 2.43 2.47
N GLU A 12 -3.33 1.28 2.16
CA GLU A 12 -2.36 1.13 1.07
C GLU A 12 -3.06 0.63 -0.21
N ILE A 13 -2.79 1.30 -1.33
CA ILE A 13 -3.32 0.93 -2.65
C ILE A 13 -2.17 0.81 -3.63
N ARG A 14 -2.00 -0.39 -4.18
CA ARG A 14 -1.13 -0.66 -5.33
C ARG A 14 -1.96 -0.62 -6.61
N PHE A 15 -1.56 0.23 -7.55
CA PHE A 15 -2.15 0.26 -8.88
C PHE A 15 -1.46 -0.74 -9.82
N GLU A 16 -2.14 -1.12 -10.90
CA GLU A 16 -1.60 -2.01 -11.94
C GLU A 16 -0.34 -1.45 -12.60
N SER A 17 -0.15 -0.13 -12.57
CA SER A 17 1.09 0.54 -13.01
C SER A 17 2.31 0.26 -12.11
N GLY A 18 2.11 -0.42 -10.97
CA GLY A 18 3.14 -0.67 -9.97
C GLY A 18 3.33 0.45 -8.95
N ARG A 19 2.66 1.60 -9.13
CA ARG A 19 2.69 2.72 -8.16
C ARG A 19 1.90 2.36 -6.90
N ILE A 20 2.44 2.72 -5.75
CA ILE A 20 1.86 2.38 -4.44
C ILE A 20 1.64 3.66 -3.65
N TYR A 21 0.45 3.79 -3.09
CA TYR A 21 0.04 4.96 -2.33
C TYR A 21 -0.45 4.56 -0.96
N GLN A 22 -0.06 5.33 0.05
CA GLN A 22 -0.60 5.25 1.39
C GLN A 22 -1.52 6.44 1.62
N TYR A 23 -2.78 6.16 1.98
CA TYR A 23 -3.78 7.15 2.38
C TYR A 23 -3.91 7.13 3.89
N TYR A 24 -3.82 8.31 4.51
CA TYR A 24 -3.86 8.51 5.96
C TYR A 24 -5.25 8.88 6.45
N ASP A 25 -5.51 8.61 7.72
CA ASP A 25 -6.75 8.94 8.42
C ASP A 25 -8.00 8.37 7.76
N VAL A 26 -7.86 7.23 7.07
CA VAL A 26 -8.96 6.55 6.39
C VAL A 26 -9.82 5.83 7.44
N PRO A 27 -11.13 6.14 7.54
CA PRO A 27 -12.04 5.44 8.43
C PRO A 27 -12.14 3.95 8.07
N GLU A 28 -12.37 3.12 9.08
CA GLU A 28 -12.53 1.67 8.92
C GLU A 28 -13.66 1.31 7.96
N GLU A 29 -14.78 2.04 7.99
CA GLU A 29 -15.90 1.87 7.05
C GLU A 29 -15.51 2.06 5.57
N ILE A 30 -14.54 2.95 5.29
CA ILE A 30 -14.04 3.17 3.92
C ILE A 30 -13.14 2.01 3.50
N PHE A 31 -12.36 1.46 4.44
CA PHE A 31 -11.57 0.26 4.21
C PHE A 31 -12.48 -0.94 3.94
N ASP A 32 -13.50 -1.16 4.77
CA ASP A 32 -14.47 -2.24 4.61
C ASP A 32 -15.26 -2.10 3.30
N GLY A 33 -15.69 -0.88 2.96
CA GLY A 33 -16.33 -0.59 1.68
C GLY A 33 -15.41 -0.86 0.49
N MET A 34 -14.11 -0.52 0.60
CA MET A 34 -13.12 -0.85 -0.41
C MET A 34 -12.95 -2.38 -0.55
N LEU A 35 -12.95 -3.14 0.54
CA LEU A 35 -12.89 -4.61 0.52
C LEU A 35 -14.15 -5.26 -0.07
N ALA A 36 -15.34 -4.70 0.19
CA ALA A 36 -16.61 -5.24 -0.28
C ALA A 36 -16.98 -4.80 -1.72
N ALA A 37 -16.42 -3.70 -2.21
CA ALA A 37 -16.81 -3.14 -3.52
C ALA A 37 -16.58 -4.11 -4.69
N GLU A 38 -17.60 -4.27 -5.54
CA GLU A 38 -17.55 -5.03 -6.80
C GLU A 38 -16.50 -4.48 -7.77
N SER A 39 -16.31 -3.16 -7.77
CA SER A 39 -15.28 -2.48 -8.55
C SER A 39 -14.43 -1.59 -7.64
N LYS A 40 -13.21 -2.06 -7.34
CA LYS A 40 -12.23 -1.33 -6.52
C LYS A 40 -11.91 0.05 -7.11
N GLY A 41 -11.74 0.13 -8.42
CA GLY A 41 -11.45 1.39 -9.11
C GLY A 41 -12.59 2.41 -9.00
N ARG A 42 -13.85 1.98 -9.18
CA ARG A 42 -15.01 2.87 -9.01
C ARG A 42 -15.11 3.35 -7.57
N TYR A 43 -15.01 2.45 -6.60
CA TYR A 43 -15.07 2.81 -5.19
C TYR A 43 -13.96 3.79 -4.81
N PHE A 44 -12.72 3.52 -5.22
CA PHE A 44 -11.58 4.42 -5.01
C PHE A 44 -11.85 5.83 -5.56
N ASN A 45 -12.32 5.94 -6.81
CA ASN A 45 -12.60 7.23 -7.42
C ASN A 45 -13.71 8.02 -6.70
N THR A 46 -14.71 7.33 -6.16
CA THR A 46 -15.85 7.96 -5.48
C THR A 46 -15.55 8.31 -4.03
N HIS A 47 -14.87 7.43 -3.29
CA HIS A 47 -14.77 7.52 -1.82
C HIS A 47 -13.39 7.91 -1.31
N ILE A 48 -12.32 7.73 -2.09
CA ILE A 48 -10.94 7.88 -1.60
C ILE A 48 -10.17 8.97 -2.35
N ARG A 49 -10.27 9.01 -3.68
CA ARG A 49 -9.50 9.93 -4.53
C ARG A 49 -9.74 11.40 -4.12
N GLY A 50 -8.67 12.07 -3.70
CA GLY A 50 -8.68 13.48 -3.32
C GLY A 50 -9.38 13.80 -1.99
N LYS A 51 -9.79 12.78 -1.23
CA LYS A 51 -10.50 12.95 0.05
C LYS A 51 -9.64 12.71 1.29
N PHE A 52 -8.51 12.04 1.13
CA PHE A 52 -7.60 11.73 2.22
C PHE A 52 -6.18 12.20 1.88
N PRO A 53 -5.39 12.66 2.87
CA PRO A 53 -3.97 12.90 2.69
C PRO A 53 -3.29 11.62 2.23
N TYR A 54 -2.36 11.72 1.28
CA TYR A 54 -1.69 10.55 0.76
C TYR A 54 -0.25 10.85 0.37
N GLN A 55 0.56 9.79 0.34
CA GLN A 55 1.88 9.83 -0.24
C GLN A 55 2.10 8.61 -1.15
N GLU A 56 2.83 8.83 -2.24
CA GLU A 56 3.37 7.74 -3.04
C GLU A 56 4.60 7.17 -2.33
N ILE A 57 4.66 5.85 -2.20
CA ILE A 57 5.80 5.17 -1.60
C ILE A 57 6.52 4.33 -2.65
N GLN A 58 7.85 4.27 -2.54
CA GLN A 58 8.65 3.29 -3.26
C GLN A 58 8.85 2.08 -2.36
N LEU A 59 8.28 0.94 -2.72
CA LEU A 59 8.61 -0.32 -2.09
C LEU A 59 10.04 -0.66 -2.51
N ILE A 60 11.01 -0.45 -1.62
CA ILE A 60 12.37 -0.95 -1.80
C ILE A 60 12.29 -2.46 -1.68
N ASP A 61 12.15 -3.16 -2.82
CA ASP A 61 12.18 -4.62 -2.89
C ASP A 61 13.59 -5.11 -2.49
N ARG A 62 13.81 -5.35 -1.19
CA ARG A 62 15.02 -6.03 -0.66
C ARG A 62 15.14 -7.50 -1.10
N ARG A 63 14.29 -7.97 -2.02
CA ARG A 63 14.24 -9.36 -2.48
C ARG A 63 15.08 -9.64 -3.73
N ARG A 64 15.74 -8.62 -4.32
CA ARG A 64 16.54 -8.78 -5.54
C ARG A 64 18.02 -9.18 -5.34
N GLU A 65 18.54 -9.30 -4.12
CA GLU A 65 19.97 -9.59 -3.87
C GLU A 65 20.32 -11.09 -3.70
N ARG A 66 19.46 -12.05 -4.06
CA ARG A 66 19.75 -13.50 -3.84
C ARG A 66 19.70 -14.41 -5.08
N LYS A 67 19.91 -13.90 -6.30
CA LYS A 67 20.12 -14.78 -7.47
C LYS A 67 21.15 -14.21 -8.44
N SER A 68 22.43 -14.31 -8.09
CA SER A 68 23.54 -14.25 -9.06
C SER A 68 24.86 -14.73 -8.44
N GLU A 69 24.92 -15.96 -7.94
CA GLU A 69 26.22 -16.60 -7.60
C GLU A 69 26.30 -18.11 -7.94
N ASP A 70 25.23 -18.73 -8.45
CA ASP A 70 25.24 -20.12 -8.92
C ASP A 70 24.94 -20.19 -10.42
N ASP A 71 25.82 -19.62 -11.25
CA ASP A 71 25.90 -20.02 -12.67
C ASP A 71 27.28 -19.64 -13.27
N THR A 72 28.36 -20.04 -12.61
CA THR A 72 29.68 -20.19 -13.23
C THR A 72 30.50 -21.20 -12.44
N THR A 73 30.29 -22.49 -12.72
CA THR A 73 31.38 -23.47 -12.62
C THR A 73 31.23 -24.43 -13.79
N ALA A 74 32.36 -24.62 -14.45
CA ALA A 74 32.59 -25.37 -15.67
C ALA A 74 32.21 -26.86 -15.60
#